data_AF-A0A3M1DG33-F1
#
_entry.id   AF-A0A3M1DG33-F1
#
_cell.length_a   1.000
_cell.length_b   1.000
_cell.length_c   1.000
_cell.angle_alpha   90.00
_cell.angle_beta   90.00
_cell.angle_gamma   90.00
#
_symmetry.space_group_name_H-M   'P 1'
#
loop_
_entity.id
_entity.type
_entity.pdbx_description
1 polymer ?
#
loop_
_entity_poly.entity_id
_entity_poly.type
_entity_poly.pdbx_seq_one_letter_code
_entity_poly.pdbx_strand_id
1 'polypeptide(L)' 'MTTTHHTKVLKQIGHKPGKYKKYLKNSVPKQRAFGRTTKRCEHCGSMNGHIGKYGLNLCRKCFRDYATELGFKQYR' A
#
# COMPACT_ATOMS: atom_id res chain seq x y z
N MET A 1 -8.47 5.65 -5.74
CA MET A 1 -7.15 6.32 -5.82
C MET A 1 -7.10 7.47 -4.83
N THR A 2 -6.03 7.49 -4.02
CA THR A 2 -5.61 8.46 -2.98
C THR A 2 -6.67 9.06 -2.05
N THR A 3 -6.91 8.43 -0.90
CA THR A 3 -7.06 9.20 0.35
C THR A 3 -5.89 10.18 0.37
N THR A 4 -6.17 11.48 0.43
CA THR A 4 -5.21 12.60 0.32
C THR A 4 -3.79 12.24 0.78
N HIS A 5 -2.85 12.11 -0.17
CA HIS A 5 -1.46 11.83 0.15
C HIS A 5 -0.89 12.98 1.02
N HIS A 6 -0.21 12.65 2.13
CA HIS A 6 0.28 13.62 3.13
C HIS A 6 1.17 14.73 2.54
N THR A 7 1.74 14.51 1.34
CA THR A 7 2.51 15.51 0.58
C THR A 7 1.70 16.73 0.16
N LYS A 8 0.39 16.59 -0.07
CA LYS A 8 -0.49 17.74 -0.41
C LYS A 8 -0.51 18.77 0.72
N VAL A 9 -0.55 18.28 1.96
CA VAL A 9 -0.54 19.13 3.16
C VAL A 9 0.82 19.82 3.31
N LEU A 10 1.92 19.11 3.09
CA LEU A 10 3.28 19.68 3.13
C LEU A 10 3.45 20.85 2.14
N LYS A 11 2.90 20.72 0.92
CA LYS A 11 2.92 21.80 -0.08
C LYS A 11 2.14 23.03 0.39
N GLN A 12 0.99 22.84 1.04
CA GLN A 12 0.14 23.93 1.54
C GLN A 12 0.80 24.70 2.71
N ILE A 13 1.45 23.99 3.64
CA ILE A 13 2.03 24.59 4.86
C ILE A 13 3.50 25.00 4.72
N GLY A 14 4.12 24.81 3.56
CA GLY A 14 5.56 25.06 3.35
C GLY A 14 6.01 26.47 3.70
N HIS A 15 5.16 27.48 3.51
CA HIS A 15 5.42 28.88 3.87
C HIS A 15 5.46 29.14 5.39
N LYS A 16 5.01 28.20 6.23
CA LYS A 16 4.94 28.33 7.69
C LYS A 16 5.93 27.37 8.37
N PRO A 17 7.16 27.82 8.71
CA PRO A 17 8.23 26.93 9.14
C PRO A 17 7.91 26.15 10.43
N GLY A 18 7.25 26.79 11.40
CA GLY A 18 6.85 26.13 12.66
C GLY A 18 5.81 25.04 12.46
N LYS A 19 4.78 25.29 11.63
CA LYS A 19 3.73 24.29 11.32
C LYS A 19 4.29 23.15 10.48
N TYR A 20 5.18 23.46 9.53
CA TYR A 20 5.85 22.49 8.68
C TYR A 20 6.67 21.47 9.52
N LYS A 21 7.55 21.95 10.41
CA LYS A 21 8.34 21.09 11.30
C LYS A 21 7.47 20.19 12.19
N LYS A 22 6.38 20.74 12.75
CA LYS A 22 5.45 19.97 13.60
C LYS A 22 4.75 18.85 12.82
N TYR A 23 4.30 19.13 11.59
CA TYR A 23 3.61 18.15 10.75
C TYR A 23 4.54 17.00 10.34
N LEU A 24 5.78 17.32 9.93
CA LEU A 24 6.79 16.32 9.60
C LEU A 24 7.04 15.33 10.75
N LYS A 25 7.10 15.83 11.99
CA LYS A 25 7.39 15.00 13.17
C LYS A 25 6.24 14.06 13.55
N ASN A 26 5.00 14.55 13.52
CA ASN A 26 3.87 13.87 14.18
C ASN A 26 2.86 13.25 13.21
N SER A 27 2.72 13.80 12.00
CA SER A 27 1.58 13.49 11.11
C SER A 27 1.97 12.72 9.86
N VAL A 28 3.25 12.72 9.48
CA VAL A 28 3.74 11.94 8.34
C VAL A 28 3.77 10.45 8.69
N PRO A 29 3.28 9.56 7.80
CA PRO A 29 3.41 8.12 8.00
C PRO A 29 4.89 7.71 8.13
N LYS A 30 5.23 7.04 9.24
CA LYS A 30 6.57 6.48 9.43
C LYS A 30 6.79 5.28 8.51
N GLN A 31 7.96 5.21 7.88
CA GLN A 31 8.38 4.01 7.15
C GLN A 31 8.54 2.84 8.12
N ARG A 32 7.87 1.72 7.84
CA ARG A 32 7.90 0.50 8.65
C ARG A 32 8.53 -0.61 7.83
N ALA A 33 9.38 -1.43 8.47
CA ALA A 33 9.96 -2.61 7.82
C ALA A 33 8.95 -3.78 7.74
N PHE A 34 7.99 -3.83 8.66
CA PHE A 34 7.03 -4.94 8.78
C PHE A 34 5.60 -4.44 9.04
N GLY A 35 4.65 -5.36 8.90
CA GLY A 35 3.23 -5.15 9.18
C GLY A 35 2.34 -5.26 7.94
N ARG A 36 1.05 -4.98 8.10
CA ARG A 36 0.08 -5.06 7.00
C ARG A 36 0.33 -4.02 5.91
N THR A 37 0.78 -2.83 6.30
CA THR A 37 0.95 -1.69 5.38
C THR A 37 2.09 -1.89 4.38
N THR A 38 3.06 -2.75 4.69
CA THR A 38 4.18 -3.07 3.80
C THR A 38 3.80 -4.08 2.74
N LYS A 39 2.76 -4.90 2.97
CA LYS A 39 2.28 -5.93 2.06
C LYS A 39 1.20 -5.37 1.14
N ARG A 40 1.62 -4.77 0.03
CA ARG A 40 0.73 -4.25 -1.01
C ARG A 40 0.68 -5.21 -2.19
N CYS A 41 -0.52 -5.46 -2.69
CA CYS A 41 -0.69 -6.19 -3.93
C CYS A 41 -0.02 -5.44 -5.08
N GLU A 42 0.78 -6.14 -5.87
CA GLU A 42 1.48 -5.58 -7.03
C GLU A 42 0.50 -5.08 -8.11
N HIS A 43 -0.64 -5.76 -8.29
CA HIS A 43 -1.62 -5.40 -9.31
C HIS A 43 -2.54 -4.24 -8.89
N CYS A 44 -3.23 -4.37 -7.75
CA CYS A 44 -4.28 -3.41 -7.35
C CYS A 44 -3.86 -2.43 -6.25
N GLY A 45 -2.67 -2.59 -5.65
CA GLY A 45 -2.19 -1.76 -4.55
C GLY A 45 -2.95 -1.93 -3.23
N SER A 46 -3.93 -2.84 -3.15
CA SER A 46 -4.69 -3.11 -1.93
C SER A 46 -3.84 -3.83 -0.88
N MET A 47 -4.07 -3.51 0.38
CA MET A 47 -3.46 -4.18 1.54
C MET A 47 -4.37 -5.28 2.12
N ASN A 48 -5.51 -5.54 1.49
CA ASN A 48 -6.53 -6.47 2.00
C ASN A 48 -6.38 -7.85 1.36
N GLY A 49 -6.27 -8.88 2.20
CA GLY A 49 -6.20 -10.28 1.73
C GLY A 49 -4.98 -10.55 0.85
N HIS A 50 -3.80 -10.11 1.31
CA HIS A 50 -2.54 -10.30 0.61
C HIS A 50 -2.04 -11.75 0.72
N ILE A 51 -1.79 -12.38 -0.43
CA ILE A 51 -1.20 -13.71 -0.58
C ILE A 51 0.29 -13.51 -0.84
N GLY A 52 1.11 -13.67 0.21
CA GLY A 52 2.57 -13.61 0.11
C GLY A 52 3.24 -14.99 0.02
N LYS A 53 2.45 -16.07 0.01
CA LYS A 53 3.00 -17.43 -0.10
C LYS A 53 3.57 -17.61 -1.51
N TYR A 54 4.70 -18.32 -1.59
CA TYR A 54 5.39 -18.63 -2.86
C TYR A 54 5.82 -17.39 -3.66
N GLY A 55 5.97 -16.23 -3.01
CA GLY A 55 6.39 -15.00 -3.70
C GLY A 55 5.34 -14.36 -4.60
N LEU A 56 4.07 -14.77 -4.50
CA LEU A 56 3.01 -14.28 -5.39
C LEU A 56 2.67 -12.79 -5.20
N ASN A 57 2.81 -12.22 -4.00
CA ASN A 57 2.54 -10.81 -3.68
C ASN A 57 1.23 -10.22 -4.25
N LEU A 58 0.19 -11.04 -4.36
CA LEU A 58 -1.10 -10.66 -4.95
C LEU A 58 -2.20 -10.56 -3.91
N CYS A 59 -3.24 -9.80 -4.22
CA CYS A 59 -4.47 -9.77 -3.43
C CYS A 59 -5.34 -10.99 -3.76
N ARG A 60 -6.18 -11.45 -2.82
CA ARG A 60 -7.09 -12.60 -3.05
C ARG A 60 -8.04 -12.44 -4.25
N LYS A 61 -8.38 -11.20 -4.62
CA LYS A 61 -9.24 -10.92 -5.79
C LYS A 61 -8.44 -11.11 -7.07
N CYS A 62 -7.35 -10.35 -7.16
CA CYS A 62 -6.32 -10.41 -8.20
C CYS A 62 -5.85 -11.84 -8.47
N PHE A 63 -5.58 -12.61 -7.42
CA PHE A 63 -5.15 -14.00 -7.56
C PHE A 63 -6.20 -14.86 -8.25
N ARG A 64 -7.50 -14.64 -8.01
CA ARG A 64 -8.56 -15.39 -8.71
C ARG A 64 -8.64 -15.02 -10.18
N ASP A 65 -8.39 -13.75 -10.52
CA ASP A 65 -8.40 -13.27 -11.89
C ASP A 65 -7.22 -13.85 -12.68
N TYR A 66 -6.02 -13.89 -12.07
CA TYR A 66 -4.78 -14.39 -12.68
C TYR A 66 -4.49 -15.88 -12.44
N ALA A 67 -5.32 -16.60 -11.70
CA ALA A 67 -5.05 -17.99 -11.33
C ALA A 67 -4.82 -18.89 -12.55
N THR A 68 -5.65 -18.75 -13.57
CA THR A 68 -5.57 -19.53 -14.81
C THR A 68 -4.31 -19.23 -15.61
N GLU A 69 -3.94 -17.95 -15.72
CA GLU A 69 -2.72 -17.49 -16.41
C GLU A 69 -1.46 -17.96 -15.70
N LEU A 70 -1.48 -18.01 -14.37
CA LEU A 70 -0.41 -18.56 -13.54
C LEU A 70 -0.33 -20.09 -13.59
N GLY A 71 -1.24 -20.77 -14.30
CA GLY A 71 -1.26 -22.22 -14.46
C GLY A 71 -1.94 -22.98 -13.31
N PHE A 72 -2.67 -22.30 -12.42
CA PHE A 72 -3.48 -22.99 -11.41
C PHE A 72 -4.71 -23.61 -12.09
N LYS A 73 -4.92 -24.90 -11.85
CA LYS A 73 -6.09 -25.65 -12.31
C LYS A 73 -6.95 -26.03 -11.12
N GLN A 74 -8.26 -25.88 -11.28
CA GLN A 74 -9.23 -26.37 -10.31
C GLN A 74 -9.55 -27.83 -10.63
N TYR A 75 -9.09 -28.75 -9.78
CA TYR A 75 -9.29 -30.19 -9.95
C TYR A 75 -10.56 -30.73 -9.26
N ARG A 76 -11.23 -29.89 -8.45
CA ARG A 76 -12.46 -30.22 -7.73
C ARG A 76 -13.44 -29.07 -7.76
#